data_AF-A0AAQ5ZR74-F1
#
_entry.id   AF-A0AAQ5ZR74-F1
#
_cell.length_a   1.000
_cell.length_b   1.000
_cell.length_c   1.000
_cell.angle_alpha   90.00
_cell.angle_beta   90.00
_cell.angle_gamma   90.00
#
_symmetry.space_group_name_H-M   'P 1'
#
loop_
_entity.id
_entity.type
_entity.pdbx_description
1 polymer ?
#
loop_
_entity_poly.entity_id
_entity_poly.type
_entity_poly.pdbx_seq_one_letter_code
_entity_poly.pdbx_strand_id
1 'polypeptide(L)'
;MAELQMLLEEEIPAGRRALLDSFTNLERVAEYCESNYVQSTDKQRALEETKSYTTQSLASVAYLINTLANNVLQMLDIQASQLNYVHRSLDAALLDI
;
A
#
# COMPACT_ATOMS: atom_id res chain seq x y z
N MET A 1 0.59 -20.33 -9.25
CA MET A 1 1.99 -19.92 -9.51
C MET A 1 2.07 -18.52 -10.11
N ALA A 2 1.36 -18.22 -11.21
CA ALA A 2 1.36 -16.87 -11.81
C ALA A 2 0.91 -15.74 -10.85
N GLU A 3 -0.12 -15.98 -10.05
CA GLU A 3 -0.64 -15.01 -9.07
C GLU A 3 0.36 -14.68 -7.95
N LEU A 4 1.02 -15.70 -7.39
CA LEU A 4 2.07 -15.49 -6.37
C LEU A 4 3.26 -14.70 -6.93
N GLN A 5 3.64 -14.98 -8.19
CA GLN A 5 4.72 -14.27 -8.85
C GLN A 5 4.35 -12.80 -9.09
N MET A 6 3.13 -12.52 -9.56
CA MET A 6 2.62 -11.16 -9.73
C MET A 6 2.62 -10.37 -8.41
N LEU A 7 2.16 -10.98 -7.32
CA LEU A 7 2.19 -10.36 -5.99
C LEU A 7 3.62 -10.01 -5.55
N LEU A 8 4.57 -10.95 -5.71
CA LEU A 8 5.95 -10.80 -5.25
C LEU A 8 6.79 -9.85 -6.09
N GLU A 9 6.65 -9.91 -7.42
CA GLU A 9 7.53 -9.20 -8.35
C GLU A 9 6.98 -7.83 -8.74
N GLU A 10 5.65 -7.65 -8.69
CA GLU A 10 5.00 -6.43 -9.18
C GLU A 10 4.20 -5.72 -8.09
N GLU A 11 3.11 -6.31 -7.59
CA GLU A 11 2.10 -5.58 -6.84
C GLU A 11 2.57 -5.13 -5.45
N ILE A 12 3.21 -6.01 -4.67
CA ILE A 12 3.74 -5.67 -3.35
C ILE A 12 4.90 -4.67 -3.47
N PRO A 13 5.91 -4.88 -4.36
CA PRO A 13 6.95 -3.89 -4.59
C PRO A 13 6.42 -2.53 -5.06
N ALA A 14 5.43 -2.51 -5.96
CA ALA A 14 4.81 -1.30 -6.45
C ALA A 14 4.03 -0.57 -5.34
N GLY A 15 3.21 -1.29 -4.56
CA GLY A 15 2.49 -0.72 -3.42
C GLY A 15 3.42 -0.13 -2.37
N ARG A 16 4.54 -0.81 -2.08
CA ARG A 16 5.58 -0.29 -1.17
C ARG A 16 6.25 0.96 -1.74
N ARG A 17 6.56 1.00 -3.04
CA ARG A 17 7.13 2.19 -3.69
C ARG A 17 6.14 3.36 -3.65
N ALA A 18 4.87 3.12 -3.94
CA ALA A 18 3.82 4.14 -3.86
C ALA A 18 3.69 4.74 -2.45
N LEU A 19 3.86 3.95 -1.39
CA LEU A 19 3.90 4.46 -0.01
C LEU A 19 5.13 5.34 0.26
N LEU A 20 6.31 4.97 -0.25
CA LEU A 20 7.52 5.78 -0.13
C LEU A 20 7.42 7.10 -0.92
N ASP A 21 6.83 7.04 -2.11
CA ASP A 21 6.56 8.23 -2.92
C ASP A 21 5.53 9.12 -2.22
N SER A 22 4.49 8.53 -1.63
CA SER A 22 3.49 9.24 -0.82
C SER A 22 4.13 9.99 0.33
N PHE A 23 5.06 9.39 1.07
CA PHE A 23 5.81 10.07 2.13
C PHE A 23 6.48 11.36 1.64
N THR A 24 7.25 11.29 0.55
CA THR A 24 7.94 12.46 -0.02
C THR A 24 6.95 13.50 -0.56
N ASN A 25 5.85 13.05 -1.16
CA ASN A 25 4.83 13.95 -1.70
C ASN A 25 4.06 14.68 -0.61
N LEU A 26 3.79 14.03 0.53
CA LEU A 26 3.10 14.65 1.66
C LEU A 26 3.93 15.75 2.30
N GLU A 27 5.26 15.60 2.37
CA GLU A 27 6.16 16.66 2.82
C GLU A 27 6.02 17.91 1.94
N ARG A 28 6.06 17.74 0.61
CA ARG A 28 5.86 18.86 -0.34
C ARG A 28 4.47 19.47 -0.26
N VAL A 29 3.43 18.65 -0.05
CA VAL A 29 2.05 19.16 0.15
C VAL A 29 1.96 19.98 1.42
N ALA A 30 2.62 19.56 2.50
CA ALA A 30 2.66 20.32 3.75
C ALA A 30 3.38 21.66 3.57
N GLU A 31 4.57 21.66 2.95
CA GLU A 31 5.33 22.88 2.64
C GLU A 31 4.52 23.85 1.75
N TYR A 32 3.82 23.30 0.75
CA TYR A 32 2.93 24.08 -0.10
C TYR A 32 1.78 24.70 0.69
N CYS A 33 1.07 23.91 1.52
CA CYS A 33 -0.05 24.41 2.30
C CYS A 33 0.37 25.53 3.25
N GLU A 34 1.52 25.39 3.92
CA GLU A 34 2.09 26.41 4.78
C GLU A 34 2.44 27.68 3.99
N SER A 35 3.21 27.52 2.92
CA SER A 35 3.65 28.65 2.08
C SER A 35 2.47 29.40 1.46
N ASN A 36 1.48 28.66 0.94
CA ASN A 36 0.26 29.21 0.37
C ASN A 36 -0.54 29.97 1.43
N TYR A 37 -0.70 29.39 2.63
CA TYR A 37 -1.39 30.07 3.71
C TYR A 37 -0.67 31.35 4.15
N VAL A 38 0.66 31.34 4.27
CA VAL A 38 1.45 32.53 4.66
C VAL A 38 1.39 33.64 3.61
N GLN A 39 1.52 33.29 2.32
CA GLN A 39 1.61 34.25 1.23
C GLN A 39 0.25 34.75 0.72
N SER A 40 -0.82 33.96 0.87
CA SER A 40 -2.16 34.34 0.40
C SER A 40 -2.71 35.55 1.14
N THR A 41 -3.35 36.47 0.39
CA THR A 41 -4.13 37.57 0.95
C THR A 41 -5.48 37.10 1.51
N ASP A 42 -6.07 36.07 0.89
CA ASP A 42 -7.29 35.41 1.35
C ASP A 42 -6.93 34.15 2.17
N LYS A 43 -6.88 34.33 3.49
CA LYS A 43 -6.55 33.24 4.43
C LYS A 43 -7.64 32.19 4.52
N GLN A 44 -8.91 32.57 4.32
CA GLN A 44 -10.02 31.62 4.44
C GLN A 44 -9.97 30.61 3.30
N ARG A 45 -9.76 31.11 2.06
CA ARG A 45 -9.59 30.25 0.90
C ARG A 45 -8.37 29.33 1.01
N ALA A 46 -7.22 29.85 1.44
CA ALA A 46 -6.01 29.03 1.61
C ALA A 46 -6.18 27.93 2.68
N LEU A 47 -6.94 28.21 3.75
CA LEU A 47 -7.28 27.21 4.76
C LEU A 47 -8.22 26.13 4.21
N GLU A 48 -9.23 26.51 3.42
CA GLU A 48 -10.13 25.55 2.77
C GLU A 48 -9.38 24.62 1.81
N GLU A 49 -8.43 25.17 1.05
CA GLU A 49 -7.53 24.39 0.20
C GLU A 49 -6.66 23.43 1.01
N THR A 50 -6.07 23.88 2.12
CA THR A 50 -5.29 23.03 3.04
C THR A 50 -6.13 21.88 3.59
N LYS A 51 -7.39 22.13 3.98
CA LYS A 51 -8.32 21.08 4.44
C LYS A 51 -8.63 20.06 3.34
N SER A 52 -8.76 20.53 2.09
CA SER A 52 -8.94 19.65 0.93
C SER A 52 -7.72 18.73 0.75
N TYR A 53 -6.50 19.29 0.72
CA TYR A 53 -5.27 18.50 0.64
C TYR A 53 -5.13 17.51 1.81
N THR A 54 -5.49 17.92 3.03
CA THR A 54 -5.46 17.05 4.20
C THR A 54 -6.40 15.85 4.02
N THR A 55 -7.62 16.09 3.53
CA THR A 55 -8.61 15.03 3.29
C THR A 55 -8.16 14.08 2.19
N GLN A 56 -7.63 14.61 1.08
CA GLN A 56 -7.11 13.81 -0.03
C GLN A 56 -5.90 12.97 0.41
N SER A 57 -4.99 13.57 1.18
CA SER A 57 -3.81 12.92 1.73
C SER A 57 -4.19 11.74 2.63
N LEU A 58 -5.13 11.96 3.55
CA LEU A 58 -5.64 10.91 4.43
C LEU A 58 -6.26 9.75 3.64
N ALA A 59 -7.13 10.06 2.67
CA ALA A 59 -7.76 9.05 1.83
C ALA A 59 -6.75 8.26 0.99
N SER A 60 -5.76 8.95 0.42
CA SER A 60 -4.71 8.33 -0.40
C SER A 60 -3.86 7.36 0.41
N VAL A 61 -3.35 7.79 1.57
CA VAL A 61 -2.52 6.92 2.43
C VAL A 61 -3.31 5.71 2.93
N ALA A 62 -4.56 5.93 3.38
CA ALA A 62 -5.42 4.84 3.85
C ALA A 62 -5.66 3.79 2.75
N TYR A 63 -5.92 4.25 1.52
CA TYR A 63 -6.07 3.36 0.37
C TYR A 63 -4.78 2.58 0.07
N LEU A 64 -3.63 3.24 0.01
CA LEU A 64 -2.34 2.58 -0.26
C LEU A 64 -2.00 1.52 0.80
N ILE A 65 -2.21 1.83 2.08
CA ILE A 65 -2.00 0.87 3.17
C ILE A 65 -2.95 -0.32 3.03
N ASN A 66 -4.24 -0.06 2.81
CA ASN A 66 -5.24 -1.12 2.67
C ASN A 66 -4.90 -2.05 1.48
N THR A 67 -4.58 -1.50 0.32
CA THR A 67 -4.23 -2.29 -0.86
C THR A 67 -2.99 -3.14 -0.60
N LEU A 68 -1.92 -2.56 -0.05
CA LEU A 68 -0.71 -3.32 0.24
C LEU A 68 -0.95 -4.42 1.28
N ALA A 69 -1.74 -4.15 2.33
CA ALA A 69 -2.09 -5.13 3.33
C ALA A 69 -2.87 -6.32 2.74
N ASN A 70 -3.85 -6.07 1.88
CA ASN A 70 -4.60 -7.13 1.20
C ASN A 70 -3.69 -7.99 0.32
N ASN A 71 -2.79 -7.38 -0.46
CA ASN A 71 -1.86 -8.11 -1.31
C ASN A 71 -0.89 -8.98 -0.49
N VAL A 72 -0.41 -8.49 0.65
CA VAL A 72 0.44 -9.27 1.57
C VAL A 72 -0.34 -10.43 2.19
N LEU A 73 -1.59 -10.22 2.63
CA LEU A 73 -2.42 -11.30 3.17
C LEU A 73 -2.68 -12.39 2.12
N GLN A 74 -3.03 -11.99 0.89
CA GLN A 74 -3.25 -12.91 -0.22
C GLN A 74 -2.00 -13.73 -0.55
N MET A 75 -0.81 -13.10 -0.56
CA MET A 75 0.46 -13.78 -0.74
C MET A 75 0.68 -14.85 0.34
N LEU A 76 0.43 -14.52 1.61
CA LEU A 76 0.57 -15.46 2.73
C LEU A 76 -0.41 -16.63 2.63
N ASP A 77 -1.67 -16.37 2.27
CA ASP A 77 -2.69 -17.41 2.08
C ASP A 77 -2.33 -18.40 0.95
N ILE A 78 -1.78 -17.88 -0.15
CA ILE A 78 -1.29 -18.71 -1.27
C ILE A 78 -0.11 -19.58 -0.81
N GLN A 79 0.86 -18.99 -0.11
CA GLN A 79 2.02 -19.73 0.39
C GLN A 79 1.64 -20.81 1.42
N ALA A 80 0.73 -20.50 2.35
CA ALA A 80 0.20 -21.47 3.31
C ALA A 80 -0.50 -22.65 2.62
N SER A 81 -1.29 -22.37 1.58
CA SER A 81 -1.95 -23.39 0.78
C SER A 81 -0.96 -24.29 0.03
N GLN A 82 0.10 -23.71 -0.54
CA GLN A 82 1.16 -24.47 -1.20
C GLN A 82 1.92 -25.38 -0.23
N LEU A 83 2.26 -24.89 0.97
CA LEU A 83 2.90 -25.70 2.00
C LEU A 83 2.03 -26.88 2.44
N ASN A 84 0.73 -26.65 2.65
CA ASN A 84 -0.22 -27.72 2.99
C ASN A 84 -0.32 -28.78 1.88
N TYR A 85 -0.27 -28.36 0.61
CA TYR A 85 -0.25 -29.29 -0.51
C TYR A 85 1.02 -30.15 -0.51
N VAL A 86 2.19 -29.53 -0.34
CA VAL A 86 3.47 -30.25 -0.28
C VAL A 86 3.48 -31.23 0.89
N HIS A 87 3.01 -30.81 2.06
CA HIS A 87 2.92 -31.68 3.24
C HIS A 87 2.06 -32.92 2.97
N ARG A 88 0.85 -32.74 2.42
CA ARG A 88 -0.03 -33.87 2.07
C ARG A 88 0.55 -34.79 1.00
N SER A 89 1.25 -34.23 0.02
CA SER A 89 1.92 -35.01 -1.02
C SER A 89 3.05 -35.86 -0.45
N LEU A 90 3.77 -35.34 0.55
CA LEU A 90 4.82 -36.08 1.25
C LEU A 90 4.21 -37.21 2.09
N ASP A 91 3.15 -36.92 2.85
CA ASP A 91 2.47 -37.92 3.67
C ASP A 91 1.95 -39.10 2.82
N ALA A 92 1.37 -38.80 1.65
CA ALA A 92 0.93 -39.82 0.70
C ALA A 92 2.09 -40.68 0.19
N ALA A 93 3.18 -40.06 -0.24
CA ALA A 93 4.37 -40.77 -0.71
C ALA A 93 5.03 -41.64 0.38
N LEU A 94 4.92 -41.25 1.64
CA LEU A 94 5.42 -42.03 2.78
C LEU A 94 4.51 -43.20 3.16
N LEU A 95 3.21 -43.12 2.88
CA LEU A 95 2.26 -44.22 3.11
C LEU A 95 2.27 -45.27 1.98
N ASP A 96 2.75 -44.89 0.80
CA ASP A 96 2.93 -45.78 -0.37
C ASP A 96 4.29 -46.54 -0.36
N ILE A 97 5.12 -46.36 0.68
CA ILE A 97 6.39 -47.07 0.93
C ILE A 97 6.24 -48.02 2.12
#